data_AF-K1TLI9-F1
#
_entry.id   AF-K1TLI9-F1
#
_cell.length_a   1.000
_cell.length_b   1.000
_cell.length_c   1.000
_cell.angle_alpha   90.00
_cell.angle_beta   90.00
_cell.angle_gamma   90.00
#
_symmetry.space_group_name_H-M   'P 1'
#
loop_
_entity.id
_entity.type
_entity.pdbx_description
1 polymer ?
#
loop_
_entity_poly.entity_id
_entity_poly.type
_entity_poly.pdbx_seq_one_letter_code
_entity_poly.pdbx_strand_id
1 'polypeptide(L)'
;MNQTIPLILCAEEDVEGNHGATIGKLDDELLFYLESRGMNREQIYEMMAMAKVDAVCRKIPDAATRAKVQEFLGRAGEEEEAEE
;
A
#
# COMPACT_ATOMS: atom_id res chain seq x y z
N MET A 1 -7.67 2.15 17.28
CA MET A 1 -8.09 0.79 16.88
C MET A 1 -8.50 0.85 15.43
N ASN A 2 -8.09 -0.11 14.59
CA ASN A 2 -8.52 -0.18 13.19
C ASN A 2 -9.83 -0.98 13.13
N GLN A 3 -10.85 -0.47 12.43
CA GLN A 3 -12.14 -1.14 12.24
C GLN A 3 -12.48 -1.21 10.75
N THR A 4 -12.96 -2.37 10.30
CA THR A 4 -13.40 -2.60 8.92
C THR A 4 -14.78 -3.25 8.97
N ILE A 5 -15.76 -2.64 8.30
CA ILE A 5 -17.15 -3.11 8.25
C ILE A 5 -17.54 -3.29 6.77
N PRO A 6 -17.34 -4.48 6.19
CA PRO A 6 -17.74 -4.74 4.82
C PRO A 6 -19.23 -5.03 4.71
N LEU A 7 -19.84 -4.53 3.64
CA LEU A 7 -21.24 -4.73 3.33
C LEU A 7 -21.37 -5.10 1.86
N ILE A 8 -22.10 -6.18 1.56
CA ILE A 8 -22.47 -6.58 0.20
C ILE A 8 -23.99 -6.46 0.10
N LEU A 9 -24.47 -5.60 -0.81
CA LEU A 9 -25.89 -5.43 -1.11
C LEU A 9 -26.15 -5.88 -2.55
N CYS A 10 -26.91 -6.96 -2.70
CA CYS A 10 -27.28 -7.53 -4.00
C CYS A 10 -28.79 -7.39 -4.20
N ALA A 11 -29.21 -6.84 -5.34
CA ALA A 11 -30.63 -6.63 -5.66
C ALA A 11 -31.16 -7.64 -6.70
N GLU A 12 -30.26 -8.36 -7.38
CA GLU A 12 -30.55 -9.32 -8.44
C GLU A 12 -30.37 -10.76 -7.96
N GLU A 13 -31.13 -11.67 -8.57
CA GLU A 13 -30.98 -13.11 -8.39
C GLU A 13 -29.93 -13.61 -9.38
N ASP A 14 -28.91 -14.33 -8.89
CA ASP A 14 -27.72 -14.83 -9.62
C ASP A 14 -26.49 -13.89 -9.65
N VAL A 15 -25.98 -13.50 -8.47
CA VAL A 15 -24.73 -12.75 -8.33
C VAL A 15 -23.79 -13.36 -7.29
N GLU A 16 -22.48 -13.33 -7.58
CA GLU A 16 -21.41 -13.71 -6.64
C GLU A 16 -20.69 -12.47 -6.12
N GLY A 17 -20.76 -12.24 -4.81
CA GLY A 17 -20.05 -11.16 -4.12
C GLY A 17 -19.00 -11.72 -3.15
N ASN A 18 -17.73 -11.40 -3.38
CA ASN A 18 -16.63 -11.78 -2.49
C ASN A 18 -16.05 -10.55 -1.81
N HIS A 19 -15.82 -10.63 -0.49
CA HIS A 19 -15.10 -9.63 0.27
C HIS A 19 -14.11 -10.30 1.23
N GLY A 20 -12.95 -9.67 1.42
CA GLY A 20 -11.98 -10.04 2.43
C GLY A 20 -11.25 -8.81 2.93
N ALA A 21 -10.98 -8.79 4.24
CA ALA A 21 -10.18 -7.75 4.89
C ALA A 21 -9.12 -8.42 5.75
N THR A 22 -7.89 -7.90 5.70
CA THR A 22 -6.78 -8.39 6.50
C THR A 22 -6.23 -7.26 7.36
N ILE A 23 -6.07 -7.53 8.66
CA ILE A 23 -5.42 -6.63 9.60
C ILE A 23 -4.28 -7.42 10.25
N GLY A 24 -3.09 -6.84 10.26
CA GLY A 24 -1.91 -7.49 10.81
C GLY A 24 -0.77 -6.50 11.02
N LYS A 25 0.28 -6.99 11.68
CA LYS A 25 1.55 -6.28 11.82
C LYS A 25 2.57 -6.91 10.87
N LEU A 26 3.71 -6.24 10.69
CA LEU A 26 4.86 -6.88 10.04
C LEU A 26 5.28 -8.09 10.85
N ASP A 27 5.72 -9.13 10.15
CA ASP A 27 6.23 -10.36 10.73
C ASP A 27 7.52 -10.09 11.51
N ASP A 28 7.65 -10.70 12.69
CA ASP A 28 8.76 -10.42 13.61
C ASP A 28 10.09 -11.02 13.09
N GLU A 29 10.05 -12.12 12.34
CA GLU A 29 11.25 -12.71 11.73
C GLU A 29 11.78 -11.82 10.59
N LEU A 30 10.87 -11.28 9.77
CA LEU A 30 11.21 -10.28 8.76
C LEU A 30 11.78 -8.99 9.38
N LEU A 31 11.17 -8.50 10.46
CA LEU A 31 11.67 -7.33 11.18
C LEU A 31 13.08 -7.58 11.73
N PHE A 32 13.27 -8.71 12.41
CA PHE A 32 14.58 -9.10 12.94
C PHE A 32 15.63 -9.21 11.82
N TYR A 33 15.27 -9.81 10.69
CA TYR A 33 16.17 -9.93 9.55
C TYR A 33 16.62 -8.55 9.03
N LEU A 34 15.69 -7.61 8.84
CA LEU A 34 16.00 -6.27 8.33
C LEU A 34 16.77 -5.42 9.37
N GLU A 35 16.42 -5.52 10.65
CA GLU A 35 17.15 -4.89 11.75
C GLU A 35 18.59 -5.40 11.83
N SER A 36 18.83 -6.70 11.62
CA SER A 36 20.19 -7.28 11.56
C SER A 36 21.06 -6.73 10.42
N ARG A 37 20.43 -6.10 9.41
CA ARG A 37 21.11 -5.43 8.29
C ARG A 37 21.29 -3.93 8.49
N GLY A 38 21.01 -3.43 9.71
CA GLY A 38 21.27 -2.04 10.09
C GLY A 38 20.14 -1.06 9.80
N MET A 39 18.96 -1.54 9.38
CA MET A 39 17.77 -0.69 9.29
C MET A 39 17.11 -0.58 10.65
N ASN A 40 16.69 0.62 11.04
CA ASN A 40 15.88 0.75 12.25
C ASN A 40 14.41 0.41 11.96
N ARG A 41 13.66 0.09 13.02
CA ARG A 41 12.26 -0.32 12.91
C ARG A 41 11.39 0.71 12.19
N GLU A 42 11.58 2.00 12.45
CA GLU A 42 10.80 3.06 11.83
C GLU A 42 10.99 3.09 10.31
N GLN A 43 12.24 3.01 9.84
CA GLN A 43 12.58 2.92 8.42
C GLN A 43 11.94 1.68 7.75
N ILE A 44 11.96 0.54 8.43
CA ILE A 44 11.35 -0.69 7.89
C ILE A 44 9.84 -0.51 7.72
N TYR A 45 9.17 0.04 8.73
CA TYR A 45 7.72 0.28 8.67
C TYR A 45 7.36 1.31 7.59
N GLU A 46 8.13 2.40 7.47
CA GLU A 46 7.93 3.41 6.44
C GLU A 46 8.12 2.81 5.04
N MET A 47 9.23 2.12 4.81
CA MET A 47 9.52 1.46 3.53
C MET A 47 8.39 0.48 3.14
N MET A 48 7.95 -0.37 4.07
CA MET A 48 6.91 -1.35 3.81
C MET A 48 5.53 -0.72 3.59
N ALA A 49 5.21 0.35 4.33
CA ALA A 49 3.97 1.09 4.15
C ALA A 49 3.95 1.77 2.76
N MET A 50 5.03 2.44 2.38
CA MET A 50 5.16 3.10 1.09
C MET A 50 5.11 2.11 -0.07
N ALA A 51 5.80 0.97 0.02
CA ALA A 51 5.71 -0.07 -1.01
C ALA A 51 4.27 -0.55 -1.27
N LYS A 52 3.43 -0.63 -0.21
CA LYS A 52 2.00 -0.98 -0.36
C LYS A 52 1.19 0.16 -1.00
N VAL A 53 1.46 1.40 -0.63
CA VAL A 53 0.81 2.58 -1.23
C VAL A 53 1.17 2.68 -2.71
N ASP A 54 2.45 2.56 -3.06
CA ASP A 54 2.96 2.62 -4.42
C ASP A 54 2.36 1.54 -5.32
N ALA A 55 2.19 0.32 -4.81
CA ALA A 55 1.54 -0.75 -5.54
C ALA A 55 0.09 -0.42 -5.93
N VAL A 56 -0.60 0.42 -5.16
CA VAL A 56 -1.93 0.93 -5.49
C VAL A 56 -1.83 2.13 -6.44
N CYS A 57 -0.92 3.08 -6.17
CA CYS A 57 -0.72 4.27 -7.02
C CYS A 57 -0.35 3.90 -8.46
N ARG A 58 0.47 2.86 -8.66
CA ARG A 58 0.83 2.35 -10.00
C ARG A 58 -0.35 1.84 -10.83
N LYS A 59 -1.50 1.57 -10.20
CA LYS A 59 -2.72 1.17 -10.92
C LYS A 59 -3.48 2.38 -11.51
N ILE A 60 -3.09 3.60 -11.15
CA ILE A 60 -3.69 4.82 -11.70
C ILE A 60 -3.18 5.00 -13.14
N PRO A 61 -4.04 4.91 -14.16
CA PRO A 61 -3.60 5.00 -15.56
C PRO A 61 -3.23 6.43 -15.96
N ASP A 62 -3.93 7.42 -15.40
CA ASP A 62 -3.73 8.83 -15.70
C ASP A 62 -2.46 9.36 -15.02
N ALA A 63 -1.47 9.74 -15.84
CA ALA A 63 -0.17 10.21 -15.37
C ALA A 63 -0.28 11.51 -14.54
N ALA A 64 -1.17 12.42 -14.92
CA ALA A 64 -1.37 13.67 -14.17
C ALA A 64 -1.94 13.40 -12.76
N THR A 65 -2.89 12.47 -12.64
CA THR A 65 -3.42 12.03 -11.35
C THR A 65 -2.36 11.32 -10.52
N ARG A 66 -1.56 10.43 -11.12
CA ARG A 66 -0.48 9.75 -10.42
C ARG A 66 0.56 10.75 -9.89
N ALA A 67 0.97 11.73 -10.70
CA ALA A 67 1.90 12.78 -10.28
C ALA A 67 1.36 13.59 -9.09
N LYS A 68 0.07 13.96 -9.09
CA LYS A 68 -0.57 14.65 -7.94
C LYS A 68 -0.56 13.80 -6.67
N VAL A 69 -0.77 12.48 -6.81
CA VAL A 69 -0.72 11.57 -5.67
C VAL A 69 0.72 11.47 -5.13
N GLN A 70 1.73 11.40 -6.00
CA GLN A 70 3.13 11.41 -5.57
C GLN A 70 3.52 12.71 -4.88
N GLU A 71 3.08 13.86 -5.41
CA GLU A 71 3.27 15.16 -4.78
C GLU A 71 2.62 15.22 -3.39
N PHE A 72 1.39 14.74 -3.26
CA PHE A 72 0.70 14.66 -1.96
C PHE A 72 1.41 13.77 -0.95
N LEU A 73 2.02 12.68 -1.42
CA LEU A 73 2.83 11.77 -0.58
C LEU A 73 4.22 12.33 -0.26
N GLY A 74 4.58 13.51 -0.78
CA GLY A 74 5.90 14.14 -0.56
C GLY A 74 7.02 13.53 -1.40
N ARG A 75 6.69 12.83 -2.50
CA ARG A 75 7.62 12.10 -3.38
C ARG A 75 7.67 12.65 -4.81
N ALA A 76 7.32 13.94 -4.99
CA ALA A 76 7.43 14.62 -6.28
C ALA A 76 8.90 14.69 -6.73
N GLY A 77 9.38 13.66 -7.44
CA GLY A 77 10.74 13.59 -7.99
C GLY A 77 11.29 12.19 -8.19
N GLU A 78 10.72 11.14 -7.58
CA GLU A 78 11.32 9.80 -7.61
C GLU A 78 10.91 8.92 -8.82
N GLU A 79 9.83 9.26 -9.53
CA GLU A 79 9.43 8.52 -10.74
C GLU A 79 10.34 8.82 -11.94
N GLU A 80 11.06 9.95 -11.97
CA GLU A 80 12.00 10.28 -13.06
C GLU A 80 13.26 9.38 -13.05
N GLU A 81 13.66 8.82 -11.90
CA GLU A 81 14.88 7.99 -11.79
C GLU A 81 14.65 6.51 -12.13
N ALA A 82 13.41 6.03 -12.22
CA ALA A 82 13.09 4.62 -12.45
C ALA A 82 12.85 4.26 -13.93
N GLU A 83 12.84 5.26 -14.81
CA GLU A 83 12.67 5.11 -16.27
C GLU A 83 13.98 5.33 -17.08
N GLU A 84 15.11 5.57 -16.40
CA GLU A 84 16.48 5.45 -16.97
C GLU A 84 17.09 4.05 -16.74
#